data_AF-A0A094HPQ9-F1
#
_entry.id   AF-A0A094HPQ9-F1
#
_cell.length_a   1.000
_cell.length_b   1.000
_cell.length_c   1.000
_cell.angle_alpha   90.00
_cell.angle_beta   90.00
_cell.angle_gamma   90.00
#
_symmetry.space_group_name_H-M   'P 1'
#
loop_
_entity.id
_entity.type
_entity.pdbx_description
1 polymer ?
#
loop_
_entity_poly.entity_id
_entity_poly.type
_entity_poly.pdbx_seq_one_letter_code
_entity_poly.pdbx_strand_id
1 'polypeptide(L)'
;MDGEDLDRAFYFIVTGQYTAVRHDDNDFVLHSDTHHICGSLFYLSDNEENIIYNCAYVGHLTSHPNYRDDVFYICRESQYLSREGLWTDNIVDALHVQLDPELDPNGDVHPDQPLFNPIVSASNPNSADGIDLYHPDKWFALYPIIGDCLWSGNADEFESKLFFGGEAYSVGIPFRLSKNEGKIQIRSMDGKFLTVLPPDSFGFLGEEFRQHNALSRCLRCMHSYSVGFHSKPQDCFTLIPRGLPSMFALHDGAYYYRIDVLKSSYADLVRVEQIEEASLFQFVG
;
A
#
# COMPACT_ATOMS: atom_id res chain seq x y z
N MET A 1 3.06 -24.99 -21.97
CA MET A 1 3.20 -24.90 -20.50
C MET A 1 4.38 -25.69 -19.97
N ASP A 2 5.03 -26.55 -20.79
CA ASP A 2 6.36 -27.06 -20.44
C ASP A 2 7.35 -25.89 -20.40
N GLY A 3 7.84 -25.54 -19.21
CA GLY A 3 8.91 -24.56 -18.99
C GLY A 3 8.53 -23.22 -18.36
N GLU A 4 7.26 -22.99 -17.98
CA GLU A 4 6.90 -21.82 -17.14
C GLU A 4 7.39 -22.08 -15.71
N ASP A 5 8.12 -21.13 -15.14
CA ASP A 5 8.48 -21.18 -13.71
C ASP A 5 7.27 -20.69 -12.91
N LEU A 6 6.86 -21.46 -11.90
CA LEU A 6 5.74 -21.09 -11.02
C LEU A 6 6.28 -20.42 -9.74
N ASP A 7 7.28 -19.56 -9.91
CA ASP A 7 8.00 -18.88 -8.83
C ASP A 7 7.29 -17.60 -8.36
N ARG A 8 6.34 -17.09 -9.14
CA ARG A 8 5.60 -15.84 -8.89
C ARG A 8 4.16 -16.11 -8.48
N ALA A 9 4.00 -16.70 -7.30
CA ALA A 9 2.70 -16.94 -6.70
C ALA A 9 2.13 -15.65 -6.09
N PHE A 10 0.82 -15.40 -6.22
CA PHE A 10 0.16 -14.22 -5.67
C PHE A 10 -1.33 -14.43 -5.39
N TYR A 11 -1.86 -13.61 -4.49
CA TYR A 11 -3.29 -13.41 -4.23
C TYR A 11 -3.74 -12.07 -4.83
N PHE A 12 -5.02 -11.93 -5.18
CA PHE A 12 -5.55 -10.64 -5.61
C PHE A 12 -6.08 -9.84 -4.43
N ILE A 13 -5.53 -8.64 -4.22
CA ILE A 13 -6.18 -7.60 -3.40
C ILE A 13 -7.21 -6.91 -4.29
N VAL A 14 -8.46 -6.87 -3.83
CA VAL A 14 -9.56 -6.24 -4.56
C VAL A 14 -9.92 -4.94 -3.87
N THR A 15 -9.89 -3.84 -4.63
CA THR A 15 -10.34 -2.55 -4.08
C THR A 15 -11.86 -2.46 -4.11
N GLY A 16 -12.51 -2.18 -2.97
CA GLY A 16 -13.94 -1.88 -2.89
C GLY A 16 -14.75 -2.78 -1.95
N GLN A 17 -15.81 -3.41 -2.46
CA GLN A 17 -16.78 -4.18 -1.66
C GLN A 17 -16.40 -5.65 -1.45
N TYR A 18 -15.40 -6.13 -2.19
CA TYR A 18 -14.90 -7.49 -2.11
C TYR A 18 -13.54 -7.48 -1.47
N THR A 19 -13.23 -8.59 -0.83
CA THR A 19 -12.05 -8.78 -0.02
C THR A 19 -11.19 -9.93 -0.55
N ALA A 20 -11.69 -10.75 -1.50
CA ALA A 20 -10.91 -11.80 -2.15
C ALA A 20 -11.42 -12.16 -3.56
N VAL A 21 -10.53 -12.71 -4.40
CA VAL A 21 -10.86 -13.36 -5.68
C VAL A 21 -10.58 -14.86 -5.58
N ARG A 22 -11.54 -15.68 -6.00
CA ARG A 22 -11.39 -17.12 -6.19
C ARG A 22 -11.56 -17.51 -7.65
N HIS A 23 -11.18 -18.73 -7.97
CA HIS A 23 -11.43 -19.32 -9.27
C HIS A 23 -12.16 -20.67 -9.12
N ASP A 24 -13.46 -20.68 -9.42
CA ASP A 24 -14.35 -21.84 -9.32
C ASP A 24 -14.79 -22.30 -10.72
N ASP A 25 -14.72 -23.60 -11.02
CA ASP A 25 -15.33 -24.23 -12.20
C ASP A 25 -15.23 -23.43 -13.53
N ASN A 26 -14.05 -22.83 -13.79
CA ASN A 26 -13.64 -22.04 -14.98
C ASN A 26 -13.89 -20.52 -14.95
N ASP A 27 -14.29 -19.93 -13.82
CA ASP A 27 -14.48 -18.48 -13.73
C ASP A 27 -13.95 -17.85 -12.45
N PHE A 28 -13.73 -16.52 -12.51
CA PHE A 28 -13.35 -15.72 -11.36
C PHE A 28 -14.59 -15.38 -10.53
N VAL A 29 -14.51 -15.61 -9.22
CA VAL A 29 -15.59 -15.37 -8.26
C VAL A 29 -15.12 -14.38 -7.20
N LEU A 30 -15.92 -13.35 -6.94
CA LEU A 30 -15.62 -12.30 -5.98
C LEU A 30 -16.28 -12.59 -4.63
N HIS A 31 -15.51 -12.50 -3.54
CA HIS A 31 -15.95 -12.76 -2.17
C HIS A 31 -15.78 -11.52 -1.30
N SER A 32 -16.72 -11.29 -0.38
CA SER A 32 -16.77 -10.09 0.49
C SER A 32 -16.64 -10.39 1.98
N ASP A 33 -16.61 -11.66 2.36
CA ASP A 33 -16.63 -12.14 3.75
C ASP A 33 -15.30 -12.76 4.19
N THR A 34 -14.28 -12.73 3.33
CA THR A 34 -12.99 -13.41 3.54
C THR A 34 -11.81 -12.53 3.18
N HIS A 35 -10.69 -12.66 3.87
CA HIS A 35 -9.43 -11.98 3.51
C HIS A 35 -8.94 -12.37 2.11
N HIS A 36 -8.13 -11.52 1.46
CA HIS A 36 -7.60 -11.82 0.12
C HIS A 36 -6.73 -13.08 0.09
N ILE A 37 -5.99 -13.35 1.17
CA ILE A 37 -5.22 -14.59 1.37
C ILE A 37 -6.09 -15.86 1.44
N CYS A 38 -7.40 -15.71 1.68
CA CYS A 38 -8.38 -16.80 1.61
C CYS A 38 -9.00 -16.96 0.21
N GLY A 39 -8.50 -16.19 -0.77
CA GLY A 39 -8.78 -16.33 -2.19
C GLY A 39 -8.07 -17.53 -2.81
N SER A 40 -8.10 -17.59 -4.13
CA SER A 40 -7.28 -18.55 -4.88
C SER A 40 -5.86 -18.01 -5.02
N LEU A 41 -4.88 -18.90 -4.85
CA LEU A 41 -3.49 -18.61 -5.20
C LEU A 41 -3.32 -18.73 -6.72
N PHE A 42 -2.82 -17.67 -7.35
CA PHE A 42 -2.55 -17.59 -8.78
C PHE A 42 -1.04 -17.50 -9.01
N TYR A 43 -0.63 -17.73 -10.25
CA TYR A 43 0.76 -17.56 -10.69
C TYR A 43 0.79 -16.65 -11.90
N LEU A 44 1.85 -15.85 -12.00
CA LEU A 44 2.08 -15.00 -13.16
C LEU A 44 3.05 -15.69 -14.11
N SER A 45 2.76 -15.70 -15.41
CA SER A 45 3.69 -16.23 -16.41
C SER A 45 4.99 -15.43 -16.47
N ASP A 46 6.03 -16.00 -17.08
CA ASP A 46 7.37 -15.39 -17.20
C ASP A 46 7.35 -13.99 -17.84
N ASN A 47 6.39 -13.74 -18.74
CA ASN A 47 6.20 -12.45 -19.41
C ASN A 47 5.39 -11.43 -18.61
N GLU A 48 5.00 -11.75 -17.38
CA GLU A 48 4.24 -10.89 -16.45
C GLU A 48 2.82 -10.51 -16.90
N GLU A 49 2.28 -11.19 -17.92
CA GLU A 49 0.98 -10.83 -18.50
C GLU A 49 -0.11 -11.87 -18.21
N ASN A 50 0.19 -13.17 -18.23
CA ASN A 50 -0.85 -14.20 -18.16
C ASN A 50 -1.04 -14.72 -16.74
N ILE A 51 -2.30 -14.92 -16.36
CA ILE A 51 -2.70 -15.48 -15.06
C ILE A 51 -2.80 -16.99 -15.22
N ILE A 52 -2.08 -17.71 -14.38
CA ILE A 52 -2.04 -19.17 -14.31
C ILE A 52 -2.75 -19.62 -13.03
N TYR A 53 -3.66 -20.60 -13.16
CA TYR A 53 -4.31 -21.28 -12.03
C TYR A 53 -4.42 -22.77 -12.34
N ASN A 54 -4.08 -23.64 -11.39
CA ASN A 54 -4.08 -25.10 -11.56
C ASN A 54 -3.38 -25.57 -12.87
N CYS A 55 -2.22 -24.98 -13.18
CA CYS A 55 -1.47 -25.25 -14.41
C CYS A 55 -2.31 -25.04 -15.69
N ALA A 56 -3.12 -23.98 -15.73
CA ALA A 56 -3.86 -23.52 -16.89
C ALA A 56 -3.82 -21.99 -16.96
N TYR A 57 -3.71 -21.41 -18.17
CA TYR A 57 -3.93 -19.98 -18.35
C TYR A 57 -5.44 -19.71 -18.23
N VAL A 58 -5.82 -18.84 -17.28
CA VAL A 58 -7.23 -18.55 -16.96
C VAL A 58 -7.66 -17.12 -17.32
N GLY A 59 -6.68 -16.27 -17.62
CA GLY A 59 -6.85 -14.87 -18.01
C GLY A 59 -5.49 -14.19 -18.22
N HIS A 60 -5.51 -12.87 -18.39
CA HIS A 60 -4.32 -12.04 -18.43
C HIS A 60 -4.56 -10.72 -17.69
N LEU A 61 -3.48 -10.06 -17.28
CA LEU A 61 -3.49 -8.77 -16.63
C LEU A 61 -3.29 -7.65 -17.65
N THR A 62 -3.92 -6.52 -17.39
CA THR A 62 -3.63 -5.27 -18.10
C THR A 62 -3.46 -4.16 -17.06
N SER A 63 -2.34 -3.45 -17.12
CA SER A 63 -2.05 -2.40 -16.15
C SER A 63 -2.99 -1.20 -16.30
N HIS A 64 -3.35 -0.61 -15.17
CA HIS A 64 -4.10 0.63 -15.12
C HIS A 64 -3.27 1.78 -15.73
N PRO A 65 -3.84 2.62 -16.62
CA PRO A 65 -3.04 3.60 -17.37
C PRO A 65 -2.31 4.63 -16.51
N ASN A 66 -2.89 4.99 -15.36
CA ASN A 66 -2.33 5.98 -14.42
C ASN A 66 -1.57 5.37 -13.22
N TYR A 67 -1.65 4.05 -13.03
CA TYR A 67 -1.06 3.33 -11.89
C TYR A 67 -0.44 2.05 -12.42
N ARG A 68 0.46 2.23 -13.41
CA ARG A 68 1.05 1.10 -14.10
C ARG A 68 1.82 0.25 -13.09
N ASP A 69 1.75 -1.06 -13.27
CA ASP A 69 2.46 -2.05 -12.47
C ASP A 69 2.02 -2.14 -10.99
N ASP A 70 1.21 -1.19 -10.49
CA ASP A 70 0.61 -1.25 -9.14
C ASP A 70 -0.83 -1.75 -9.15
N VAL A 71 -1.60 -1.38 -10.19
CA VAL A 71 -3.03 -1.69 -10.31
C VAL A 71 -3.31 -2.29 -11.66
N PHE A 72 -4.11 -3.35 -11.68
CA PHE A 72 -4.40 -4.14 -12.86
C PHE A 72 -5.90 -4.33 -13.06
N TYR A 73 -6.24 -4.71 -14.28
CA TYR A 73 -7.52 -5.31 -14.65
C TYR A 73 -7.31 -6.78 -14.96
N ILE A 74 -8.26 -7.62 -14.56
CA ILE A 74 -8.31 -9.03 -14.98
C ILE A 74 -9.06 -9.08 -16.31
N CYS A 75 -8.42 -9.66 -17.32
CA CYS A 75 -8.92 -9.70 -18.68
C CYS A 75 -9.03 -11.15 -19.18
N ARG A 76 -10.05 -11.38 -20.01
CA ARG A 76 -10.21 -12.61 -20.80
C ARG A 76 -10.61 -12.21 -22.21
N GLU A 77 -9.78 -12.58 -23.18
CA GLU A 77 -9.90 -12.12 -24.57
C GLU A 77 -9.94 -10.58 -24.66
N SER A 78 -11.09 -10.00 -25.00
CA SER A 78 -11.30 -8.54 -25.10
C SER A 78 -12.17 -7.98 -23.97
N GLN A 79 -12.51 -8.80 -22.98
CA GLN A 79 -13.39 -8.44 -21.88
C GLN A 79 -12.62 -8.28 -20.57
N TYR A 80 -13.16 -7.46 -19.70
CA TYR A 80 -12.68 -7.17 -18.36
C TYR A 80 -13.60 -7.79 -17.31
N LEU A 81 -13.05 -8.28 -16.20
CA LEU A 81 -13.84 -8.65 -15.04
C LEU A 81 -14.35 -7.36 -14.37
N SER A 82 -15.66 -7.21 -14.25
CA SER A 82 -16.29 -6.02 -13.64
C SER A 82 -16.36 -6.09 -12.12
N ARG A 83 -16.70 -4.94 -11.51
CA ARG A 83 -17.01 -4.83 -10.07
C ARG A 83 -18.28 -5.56 -9.63
N GLU A 84 -19.00 -6.22 -10.53
CA GLU A 84 -20.12 -7.09 -10.19
C GLU A 84 -19.75 -8.58 -10.35
N GLY A 85 -18.50 -8.88 -10.70
CA GLY A 85 -18.04 -10.25 -10.99
C GLY A 85 -18.52 -10.77 -12.34
N LEU A 86 -18.86 -9.87 -13.27
CA LEU A 86 -19.31 -10.22 -14.62
C LEU A 86 -18.31 -9.74 -15.67
N TRP A 87 -18.19 -10.47 -16.78
CA TRP A 87 -17.37 -10.03 -17.92
C TRP A 87 -18.03 -8.87 -18.67
N THR A 88 -17.27 -7.82 -18.96
CA THR A 88 -17.75 -6.61 -19.63
C THR A 88 -16.72 -6.10 -20.63
N ASP A 89 -17.17 -5.48 -21.71
CA ASP A 89 -16.29 -4.83 -22.70
C ASP A 89 -15.94 -3.38 -22.27
N ASN A 90 -16.53 -2.89 -21.18
CA ASN A 90 -16.34 -1.53 -20.68
C ASN A 90 -15.28 -1.47 -19.57
N ILE A 91 -14.11 -0.92 -19.89
CA ILE A 91 -13.01 -0.73 -18.93
C ILE A 91 -13.40 0.15 -17.72
N VAL A 92 -14.40 1.03 -17.85
CA VAL A 92 -14.84 1.90 -16.74
C VAL A 92 -15.48 1.09 -15.61
N ASP A 93 -16.14 -0.02 -15.96
CA ASP A 93 -16.82 -0.92 -15.02
C ASP A 93 -15.87 -2.01 -14.48
N ALA A 94 -14.65 -2.06 -15.00
CA ALA A 94 -13.66 -3.06 -14.63
C ALA A 94 -13.29 -2.97 -13.15
N LEU A 95 -12.99 -4.14 -12.60
CA LEU A 95 -12.48 -4.32 -11.27
C LEU A 95 -11.01 -3.91 -11.24
N HIS A 96 -10.67 -3.01 -10.31
CA HIS A 96 -9.27 -2.72 -10.02
C HIS A 96 -8.75 -3.73 -9.00
N VAL A 97 -7.71 -4.44 -9.37
CA VAL A 97 -7.02 -5.40 -8.50
C VAL A 97 -5.55 -5.04 -8.35
N GLN A 98 -4.96 -5.47 -7.25
CA GLN A 98 -3.52 -5.39 -6.99
C GLN A 98 -3.04 -6.79 -6.66
N LEU A 99 -1.73 -7.04 -6.81
CA LEU A 99 -1.14 -8.36 -6.59
C LEU A 99 -0.50 -8.38 -5.20
N ASP A 100 -0.91 -9.33 -4.36
CA ASP A 100 -0.24 -9.64 -3.09
C ASP A 100 0.62 -10.89 -3.28
N PRO A 101 1.94 -10.75 -3.41
CA PRO A 101 2.85 -11.86 -3.65
C PRO A 101 2.89 -12.79 -2.44
N GLU A 102 2.80 -14.09 -2.67
CA GLU A 102 2.93 -15.05 -1.59
C GLU A 102 4.38 -15.04 -1.06
N LEU A 103 4.55 -14.72 0.22
CA LEU A 103 5.85 -14.78 0.88
C LEU A 103 6.28 -16.24 1.07
N ASP A 104 7.61 -16.48 1.04
CA ASP A 104 8.22 -17.79 1.29
C ASP A 104 7.59 -18.42 2.57
N PRO A 105 7.04 -19.65 2.50
CA PRO A 105 6.35 -20.30 3.61
C PRO A 105 7.22 -20.57 4.85
N ASN A 106 8.53 -20.28 4.80
CA ASN A 106 9.43 -20.32 5.95
C ASN A 106 9.43 -19.02 6.78
N GLY A 107 8.75 -17.96 6.33
CA GLY A 107 8.51 -16.76 7.11
C GLY A 107 7.36 -16.97 8.10
N ASP A 108 7.50 -16.48 9.34
CA ASP A 108 6.44 -16.48 10.35
C ASP A 108 5.29 -15.57 9.89
N VAL A 109 4.41 -16.07 9.01
CA VAL A 109 3.15 -15.41 8.68
C VAL A 109 2.20 -15.68 9.84
N HIS A 110 1.91 -14.65 10.63
CA HIS A 110 0.83 -14.71 11.60
C HIS A 110 -0.49 -14.88 10.83
N PRO A 111 -1.25 -15.98 11.05
CA PRO A 111 -2.55 -16.12 10.43
C PRO A 111 -3.46 -15.04 11.00
N ASP A 112 -3.82 -14.06 10.17
CA ASP A 112 -4.80 -13.04 10.52
C ASP A 112 -6.13 -13.71 10.87
N GLN A 113 -6.61 -13.47 12.08
CA GLN A 113 -7.88 -14.01 12.52
C GLN A 113 -9.03 -13.33 11.76
N PRO A 114 -10.11 -14.06 11.45
CA PRO A 114 -11.30 -13.46 10.86
C PRO A 114 -11.77 -12.29 11.72
N LEU A 115 -12.15 -11.18 11.07
CA LEU A 115 -12.65 -9.99 11.76
C LEU A 115 -13.98 -10.30 12.44
N PHE A 116 -13.94 -10.63 13.73
CA PHE A 116 -15.16 -10.94 14.48
C PHE A 116 -16.00 -9.69 14.83
N ASN A 117 -15.47 -8.47 14.65
CA ASN A 117 -16.13 -7.21 15.03
C ASN A 117 -15.88 -6.08 14.01
N PRO A 118 -16.37 -6.15 12.77
CA PRO A 118 -16.11 -5.11 11.78
C PRO A 118 -16.63 -3.76 12.28
N ILE A 119 -15.72 -2.84 12.54
CA ILE A 119 -16.05 -1.42 12.66
C ILE A 119 -16.27 -0.93 11.23
N VAL A 120 -17.53 -0.74 10.85
CA VAL A 120 -17.87 -0.16 9.53
C VAL A 120 -18.35 1.26 9.76
N SER A 121 -17.45 2.22 9.61
CA SER A 121 -17.81 3.63 9.58
C SER A 121 -17.66 4.15 8.16
N ALA A 122 -18.79 4.48 7.52
CA ALA A 122 -18.78 5.04 6.16
C ALA A 122 -18.04 6.39 6.05
N SER A 123 -17.72 7.02 7.18
CA SER A 123 -16.92 8.25 7.23
C SER A 123 -15.42 8.03 7.44
N ASN A 124 -15.00 6.80 7.74
CA ASN A 124 -13.61 6.48 7.95
C ASN A 124 -12.95 6.10 6.61
N PRO A 125 -11.65 6.39 6.44
CA PRO A 125 -10.89 5.83 5.34
C PRO A 125 -10.74 4.32 5.52
N ASN A 126 -10.73 3.58 4.42
CA ASN A 126 -10.51 2.14 4.38
C ASN A 126 -9.14 1.80 3.77
N SER A 127 -8.60 0.65 4.15
CA SER A 127 -7.46 0.00 3.50
C SER A 127 -7.84 -0.54 2.10
N ALA A 128 -6.85 -1.01 1.35
CA ALA A 128 -7.04 -1.52 -0.01
C ALA A 128 -7.92 -2.77 -0.07
N ASP A 129 -7.87 -3.59 0.97
CA ASP A 129 -8.71 -4.77 1.20
C ASP A 129 -10.03 -4.45 1.94
N GLY A 130 -10.39 -3.17 2.07
CA GLY A 130 -11.73 -2.74 2.51
C GLY A 130 -11.95 -2.69 4.03
N ILE A 131 -10.91 -2.82 4.84
CA ILE A 131 -10.98 -2.74 6.31
C ILE A 131 -10.93 -1.27 6.76
N ASP A 132 -11.74 -0.91 7.76
CA ASP A 132 -11.69 0.43 8.37
C ASP A 132 -10.30 0.65 9.01
N LEU A 133 -9.61 1.72 8.59
CA LEU A 133 -8.24 1.98 9.05
C LEU A 133 -8.14 2.21 10.56
N TYR A 134 -9.22 2.59 11.25
CA TYR A 134 -9.22 2.80 12.69
C TYR A 134 -9.73 1.59 13.49
N HIS A 135 -9.78 0.42 12.86
CA HIS A 135 -10.14 -0.81 13.54
C HIS A 135 -9.11 -1.15 14.66
N PRO A 136 -9.55 -1.32 15.93
CA PRO A 136 -8.66 -1.34 17.09
C PRO A 136 -7.75 -2.57 17.16
N ASP A 137 -8.21 -3.67 16.58
CA ASP A 137 -7.55 -4.98 16.60
C ASP A 137 -6.83 -5.29 15.29
N LYS A 138 -6.75 -4.32 14.36
CA LYS A 138 -6.10 -4.53 13.07
C LYS A 138 -4.76 -3.82 12.95
N TRP A 139 -3.88 -4.52 12.25
CA TRP A 139 -2.57 -4.08 11.86
C TRP A 139 -2.55 -4.03 10.34
N PHE A 140 -1.85 -3.04 9.82
CA PHE A 140 -1.80 -2.77 8.41
C PHE A 140 -0.34 -2.63 8.00
N ALA A 141 0.02 -3.25 6.89
CA ALA A 141 1.23 -2.86 6.19
C ALA A 141 0.98 -1.59 5.36
N LEU A 142 2.04 -0.82 5.13
CA LEU A 142 2.01 0.47 4.41
C LEU A 142 2.84 0.35 3.14
N TYR A 143 2.24 0.70 2.00
CA TYR A 143 2.88 0.62 0.70
C TYR A 143 2.77 1.92 -0.09
N PRO A 144 3.81 2.29 -0.85
CA PRO A 144 3.72 3.36 -1.83
C PRO A 144 3.14 2.85 -3.16
N ILE A 145 2.45 3.72 -3.88
CA ILE A 145 2.03 3.54 -5.26
C ILE A 145 2.90 4.50 -6.10
N ILE A 146 3.81 3.95 -6.90
CA ILE A 146 4.81 4.74 -7.63
C ILE A 146 4.65 4.67 -9.15
N GLY A 147 3.88 3.72 -9.67
CA GLY A 147 3.56 3.57 -11.09
C GLY A 147 4.67 2.98 -11.96
N ASP A 148 5.83 2.67 -11.37
CA ASP A 148 7.08 2.40 -12.07
C ASP A 148 7.75 1.07 -11.66
N CYS A 149 7.15 0.31 -10.74
CA CYS A 149 7.68 -0.98 -10.30
C CYS A 149 6.56 -1.85 -9.72
N LEU A 150 6.41 -3.08 -10.21
CA LEU A 150 5.53 -4.08 -9.59
C LEU A 150 5.88 -4.38 -8.12
N TRP A 151 7.08 -4.00 -7.66
CA TRP A 151 7.71 -4.56 -6.47
C TRP A 151 8.29 -3.52 -5.50
N SER A 152 8.07 -2.22 -5.69
CA SER A 152 8.50 -1.22 -4.71
C SER A 152 7.75 -1.37 -3.39
N GLY A 153 8.51 -1.56 -2.32
CA GLY A 153 8.17 -2.52 -1.28
C GLY A 153 7.67 -2.01 0.04
N ASN A 154 7.73 -2.92 1.00
CA ASN A 154 7.28 -2.78 2.38
C ASN A 154 7.93 -1.62 3.13
N ALA A 155 7.12 -0.96 3.95
CA ALA A 155 7.59 -0.04 4.97
C ALA A 155 8.46 -0.78 6.02
N ASP A 156 9.61 -0.22 6.37
CA ASP A 156 10.52 -0.75 7.39
C ASP A 156 11.28 0.39 8.11
N GLU A 157 12.04 0.06 9.17
CA GLU A 157 12.80 0.99 9.99
C GLU A 157 14.31 0.77 9.82
N PHE A 158 15.02 1.82 9.40
CA PHE A 158 16.49 1.86 9.42
C PHE A 158 16.96 3.13 10.14
N GLU A 159 17.78 2.99 11.18
CA GLU A 159 18.25 4.13 12.00
C GLU A 159 17.10 5.04 12.49
N SER A 160 15.97 4.42 12.89
CA SER A 160 14.74 5.11 13.28
C SER A 160 14.04 5.93 12.20
N LYS A 161 14.44 5.80 10.93
CA LYS A 161 13.76 6.40 9.78
C LYS A 161 12.91 5.36 9.07
N LEU A 162 11.79 5.82 8.52
CA LEU A 162 10.96 5.04 7.62
C LEU A 162 11.62 5.00 6.25
N PHE A 163 11.81 3.79 5.72
CA PHE A 163 12.16 3.57 4.32
C PHE A 163 11.24 2.50 3.72
N PHE A 164 11.25 2.40 2.40
CA PHE A 164 10.53 1.37 1.64
C PHE A 164 11.51 0.44 0.93
N GLY A 165 11.37 -0.86 1.19
CA GLY A 165 12.19 -1.93 0.64
C GLY A 165 11.85 -2.29 -0.81
N GLY A 166 12.39 -3.42 -1.29
CA GLY A 166 12.21 -3.91 -2.67
C GLY A 166 11.19 -5.05 -2.84
N GLU A 167 10.39 -5.35 -1.82
CA GLU A 167 9.35 -6.39 -1.87
C GLU A 167 7.97 -5.78 -1.63
N ALA A 168 7.17 -5.64 -2.69
CA ALA A 168 5.79 -5.20 -2.59
C ALA A 168 4.97 -6.18 -1.75
N TYR A 169 4.07 -5.63 -0.93
CA TYR A 169 3.16 -6.39 -0.09
C TYR A 169 3.79 -7.36 0.93
N SER A 170 5.12 -7.34 1.12
CA SER A 170 5.73 -8.01 2.27
C SER A 170 5.35 -7.32 3.58
N VAL A 171 5.27 -8.08 4.68
CA VAL A 171 4.68 -7.59 5.95
C VAL A 171 5.36 -6.32 6.45
N GLY A 172 6.66 -6.17 6.19
CA GLY A 172 7.48 -5.09 6.73
C GLY A 172 7.25 -4.89 8.22
N ILE A 173 7.27 -3.63 8.67
CA ILE A 173 6.76 -3.29 10.00
C ILE A 173 5.26 -3.01 9.90
N PRO A 174 4.42 -3.73 10.67
CA PRO A 174 2.99 -3.48 10.68
C PRO A 174 2.64 -2.26 11.54
N PHE A 175 1.58 -1.56 11.12
CA PHE A 175 1.09 -0.33 11.73
C PHE A 175 -0.35 -0.46 12.20
N ARG A 176 -0.67 0.12 13.34
CA ARG A 176 -2.05 0.37 13.74
C ARG A 176 -2.33 1.85 13.71
N LEU A 177 -3.47 2.21 13.12
CA LEU A 177 -3.89 3.59 13.02
C LEU A 177 -4.96 3.89 14.08
N SER A 178 -4.92 5.11 14.59
CA SER A 178 -5.93 5.63 15.50
C SER A 178 -6.12 7.12 15.26
N LYS A 179 -7.28 7.63 15.67
CA LYS A 179 -7.61 9.05 15.52
C LYS A 179 -7.31 9.79 16.81
N ASN A 180 -6.57 10.89 16.71
CA ASN A 180 -6.33 11.82 17.82
C ASN A 180 -6.55 13.26 17.35
N GLU A 181 -7.52 13.96 17.95
CA GLU A 181 -7.82 15.37 17.66
C GLU A 181 -7.98 15.69 16.16
N GLY A 182 -8.54 14.76 15.38
CA GLY A 182 -8.75 14.93 13.94
C GLY A 182 -7.53 14.60 13.07
N LYS A 183 -6.38 14.29 13.67
CA LYS A 183 -5.20 13.76 13.00
C LYS A 183 -5.06 12.25 13.22
N ILE A 184 -4.15 11.65 12.46
CA ILE A 184 -3.95 10.20 12.45
C ILE A 184 -2.64 9.87 13.15
N GLN A 185 -2.73 9.04 14.17
CA GLN A 185 -1.59 8.41 14.82
C GLN A 185 -1.35 7.06 14.15
N ILE A 186 -0.18 6.92 13.54
CA ILE A 186 0.28 5.67 12.93
C ILE A 186 1.31 5.09 13.89
N ARG A 187 1.03 3.93 14.46
CA ARG A 187 1.84 3.31 15.51
C ARG A 187 2.39 1.97 15.02
N SER A 188 3.70 1.76 15.11
CA SER A 188 4.35 0.48 14.81
C SER A 188 4.13 -0.55 15.93
N MET A 189 4.39 -1.83 15.62
CA MET A 189 4.23 -2.93 16.58
C MET A 189 5.05 -2.77 17.85
N ASP A 190 6.28 -2.24 17.75
CA ASP A 190 7.17 -1.94 18.88
C ASP A 190 6.68 -0.77 19.76
N GLY A 191 5.57 -0.14 19.36
CA GLY A 191 4.88 0.88 20.10
C GLY A 191 5.34 2.31 19.81
N LYS A 192 6.30 2.51 18.91
CA LYS A 192 6.67 3.85 18.42
C LYS A 192 5.61 4.41 17.48
N PHE A 193 5.65 5.73 17.29
CA PHE A 193 4.74 6.47 16.43
C PHE A 193 5.51 7.03 15.25
N LEU A 194 4.92 6.92 14.06
CA LEU A 194 5.42 7.59 12.88
C LEU A 194 5.28 9.11 13.07
N THR A 195 6.37 9.83 12.87
CA THR A 195 6.47 11.29 13.05
C THR A 195 7.47 11.87 12.07
N VAL A 196 7.48 13.20 11.97
CA VAL A 196 8.60 13.93 11.39
C VAL A 196 9.76 13.95 12.38
N LEU A 197 10.94 13.58 11.92
CA LEU A 197 12.19 13.65 12.67
C LEU A 197 12.99 14.89 12.27
N PRO A 198 13.57 15.61 13.24
CA PRO A 198 14.52 16.66 12.95
C PRO A 198 15.79 16.07 12.32
N PRO A 199 16.59 16.91 11.64
CA PRO A 199 17.87 16.49 11.07
C PRO A 199 18.84 15.91 12.10
N ASP A 200 19.53 14.83 11.71
CA ASP A 200 20.45 14.08 12.58
C ASP A 200 21.63 14.92 13.12
N SER A 201 21.99 15.99 12.41
CA SER A 201 23.06 16.90 12.83
C SER A 201 22.63 18.36 12.74
N PHE A 202 22.26 18.92 13.89
CA PHE A 202 22.11 20.37 14.08
C PHE A 202 23.42 21.15 13.87
N GLY A 203 24.58 20.45 13.79
CA GLY A 203 25.90 21.09 13.65
C GLY A 203 26.15 21.72 12.28
N PHE A 204 25.48 21.26 11.22
CA PHE A 204 25.61 21.79 9.87
C PHE A 204 24.51 22.78 9.48
N LEU A 205 23.57 23.03 10.39
CA LEU A 205 22.41 23.86 10.14
C LEU A 205 22.63 25.25 10.74
N GLY A 206 22.66 26.27 9.88
CA GLY A 206 22.89 27.67 10.28
C GLY A 206 21.86 28.17 11.32
N GLU A 207 22.12 29.32 11.95
CA GLU A 207 21.24 29.88 13.00
C GLU A 207 19.77 30.02 12.56
N GLU A 208 19.52 30.25 11.26
CA GLU A 208 18.18 30.30 10.66
C GLU A 208 17.36 29.01 10.91
N PHE A 209 18.00 27.83 10.93
CA PHE A 209 17.33 26.55 11.18
C PHE A 209 16.88 26.38 12.63
N ARG A 210 17.55 27.02 13.59
CA ARG A 210 17.19 26.91 15.01
C ARG A 210 15.87 27.61 15.34
N GLN A 211 15.41 28.49 14.45
CA GLN A 211 14.14 29.21 14.59
C GLN A 211 12.98 28.49 13.89
N HIS A 212 13.27 27.47 13.08
CA HIS A 212 12.29 26.73 12.30
C HIS A 212 12.08 25.33 12.88
N ASN A 213 10.83 24.86 12.84
CA ASN A 213 10.45 23.50 13.23
C ASN A 213 9.93 22.72 12.01
N ALA A 214 9.53 21.47 12.23
CA ALA A 214 9.00 20.58 11.19
C ALA A 214 7.82 21.20 10.41
N LEU A 215 7.03 22.08 11.03
CA LEU A 215 5.83 22.69 10.44
C LEU A 215 6.13 24.06 9.79
N SER A 216 7.36 24.56 9.90
CA SER A 216 7.75 25.84 9.30
C SER A 216 7.91 25.67 7.79
N ARG A 217 7.14 26.43 7.02
CA ARG A 217 7.24 26.44 5.54
C ARG A 217 8.50 27.18 5.10
N CYS A 218 9.63 26.48 5.09
CA CYS A 218 10.92 26.99 4.62
C CYS A 218 11.55 26.01 3.60
N LEU A 219 11.74 26.49 2.37
CA LEU A 219 12.33 25.71 1.27
C LEU A 219 13.75 25.20 1.56
N ARG A 220 14.52 25.89 2.40
CA ARG A 220 15.84 25.41 2.83
C ARG A 220 15.73 24.27 3.83
N CYS A 221 14.75 24.36 4.73
CA CYS A 221 14.60 23.40 5.82
C CYS A 221 13.83 22.14 5.42
N MET A 222 12.97 22.20 4.41
CA MET A 222 12.10 21.08 4.02
C MET A 222 12.88 19.78 3.76
N HIS A 223 14.07 19.87 3.16
CA HIS A 223 14.89 18.70 2.80
C HIS A 223 15.71 18.12 3.95
N SER A 224 15.72 18.77 5.11
CA SER A 224 16.49 18.33 6.28
C SER A 224 15.68 17.51 7.27
N TYR A 225 14.35 17.49 7.13
CA TYR A 225 13.47 16.66 7.94
C TYR A 225 13.23 15.33 7.26
N SER A 226 13.20 14.25 8.05
CA SER A 226 12.88 12.91 7.59
C SER A 226 11.60 12.42 8.25
N VAL A 227 11.04 11.31 7.77
CA VAL A 227 9.95 10.59 8.46
C VAL A 227 10.54 9.39 9.18
N GLY A 228 10.11 9.16 10.41
CA GLY A 228 10.63 8.06 11.21
C GLY A 228 9.85 7.84 12.49
N PHE A 229 10.48 7.18 13.44
CA PHE A 229 9.82 6.58 14.60
C PHE A 229 10.20 7.26 15.90
N HIS A 230 9.19 7.58 16.71
CA HIS A 230 9.39 8.20 18.01
C HIS A 230 8.48 7.61 19.09
N SER A 231 8.97 7.56 20.34
CA SER A 231 8.26 6.93 21.47
C SER A 231 6.97 7.63 21.90
N LYS A 232 6.77 8.87 21.46
CA LYS A 232 5.58 9.69 21.76
C LYS A 232 4.95 10.15 20.45
N PRO A 233 3.61 10.24 20.38
CA PRO A 233 2.95 10.81 19.22
C PRO A 233 3.30 12.29 19.11
N GLN A 234 4.02 12.64 18.05
CA GLN A 234 4.34 14.02 17.67
C GLN A 234 3.96 14.19 16.20
N ASP A 235 3.66 15.42 15.80
CA ASP A 235 3.49 15.81 14.39
C ASP A 235 2.67 14.81 13.55
N CYS A 236 1.50 14.41 14.07
CA CYS A 236 0.64 13.42 13.45
C CYS A 236 0.25 13.80 12.02
N PHE A 237 0.13 12.78 11.16
CA PHE A 237 -0.19 12.94 9.76
C PHE A 237 -1.70 13.10 9.52
N THR A 238 -2.02 13.64 8.36
CA THR A 238 -3.35 13.60 7.76
C THR A 238 -3.25 12.77 6.47
N LEU A 239 -4.15 11.80 6.32
CA LEU A 239 -4.34 11.07 5.07
C LEU A 239 -5.28 11.88 4.19
N ILE A 240 -4.79 12.39 3.07
CA ILE A 240 -5.58 13.16 2.11
C ILE A 240 -6.00 12.22 0.98
N PRO A 241 -7.31 11.90 0.84
CA PRO A 241 -7.78 11.01 -0.21
C PRO A 241 -7.40 11.52 -1.60
N ARG A 242 -6.72 10.69 -2.39
CA ARG A 242 -6.30 11.02 -3.75
C ARG A 242 -6.06 9.74 -4.55
N GLY A 243 -6.54 9.71 -5.80
CA GLY A 243 -6.41 8.55 -6.68
C GLY A 243 -7.59 7.59 -6.55
N LEU A 244 -7.31 6.29 -6.48
CA LEU A 244 -8.34 5.26 -6.27
C LEU A 244 -8.88 5.29 -4.84
N PRO A 245 -10.08 4.73 -4.59
CA PRO A 245 -10.55 4.49 -3.22
C PRO A 245 -9.52 3.63 -2.48
N SER A 246 -9.11 4.05 -1.27
CA SER A 246 -8.00 3.52 -0.42
C SER A 246 -6.59 4.11 -0.62
N MET A 247 -6.43 5.04 -1.57
CA MET A 247 -5.16 5.73 -1.79
C MET A 247 -5.14 7.12 -1.14
N PHE A 248 -3.99 7.47 -0.56
CA PHE A 248 -3.83 8.71 0.21
C PHE A 248 -2.50 9.39 -0.09
N ALA A 249 -2.50 10.72 -0.11
CA ALA A 249 -1.28 11.49 0.08
C ALA A 249 -1.05 11.71 1.59
N LEU A 250 0.17 11.47 2.05
CA LEU A 250 0.59 11.79 3.43
C LEU A 250 0.87 13.28 3.56
N HIS A 251 0.32 13.92 4.59
CA HIS A 251 0.51 15.33 4.88
C HIS A 251 0.80 15.55 6.37
N ASP A 252 1.89 16.24 6.70
CA ASP A 252 2.30 16.51 8.10
C ASP A 252 1.66 17.78 8.70
N GLY A 253 0.94 18.56 7.88
CA GLY A 253 0.38 19.87 8.25
C GLY A 253 1.02 21.04 7.50
N ALA A 254 2.24 20.87 6.98
CA ALA A 254 2.96 21.87 6.21
C ALA A 254 3.32 21.38 4.80
N TYR A 255 3.72 20.12 4.66
CA TYR A 255 4.23 19.49 3.45
C TYR A 255 3.56 18.14 3.18
N TYR A 256 3.56 17.75 1.90
CA TYR A 256 3.24 16.38 1.47
C TYR A 256 4.50 15.56 1.31
N TYR A 257 4.35 14.25 1.09
CA TYR A 257 5.48 13.35 0.91
C TYR A 257 5.47 12.67 -0.46
N ARG A 258 6.66 12.61 -1.05
CA ARG A 258 6.96 11.87 -2.27
C ARG A 258 8.01 10.81 -1.96
N ILE A 259 7.87 9.65 -2.57
CA ILE A 259 8.89 8.61 -2.59
C ILE A 259 10.04 9.08 -3.48
N ASP A 260 11.26 8.98 -2.95
CA ASP A 260 12.50 9.20 -3.70
C ASP A 260 13.25 7.87 -3.78
N VAL A 261 13.19 7.23 -4.94
CA VAL A 261 13.81 5.92 -5.18
C VAL A 261 15.32 6.13 -5.36
N LEU A 262 16.10 5.80 -4.33
CA LEU A 262 17.55 5.95 -4.37
C LEU A 262 18.21 4.77 -5.08
N LYS A 263 17.66 3.56 -4.91
CA LYS A 263 18.08 2.31 -5.58
C LYS A 263 16.86 1.43 -5.81
N SER A 264 16.95 0.48 -6.74
CA SER A 264 15.85 -0.44 -7.12
C SER A 264 15.18 -1.18 -5.96
N SER A 265 15.79 -1.22 -4.77
CA SER A 265 15.30 -1.90 -3.58
C SER A 265 15.21 -1.00 -2.34
N TYR A 266 15.39 0.33 -2.49
CA TYR A 266 15.42 1.26 -1.37
C TYR A 266 14.90 2.63 -1.79
N ALA A 267 13.86 3.10 -1.10
CA ALA A 267 13.31 4.43 -1.28
C ALA A 267 13.05 5.14 0.04
N ASP A 268 13.36 6.44 0.08
CA ASP A 268 13.09 7.32 1.22
C ASP A 268 11.88 8.23 0.93
N LEU A 269 11.39 8.93 1.95
CA LEU A 269 10.41 9.99 1.76
C LEU A 269 11.07 11.36 1.75
N VAL A 270 10.70 12.17 0.75
CA VAL A 270 11.06 13.59 0.67
C VAL A 270 9.82 14.46 0.76
N ARG A 271 9.96 15.65 1.36
CA ARG A 271 8.89 16.64 1.44
C ARG A 271 8.70 17.36 0.12
N VAL A 272 7.44 17.62 -0.24
CA VAL A 272 7.02 18.42 -1.40
C VAL A 272 5.91 19.39 -0.99
N GLU A 273 5.80 20.52 -1.70
CA GLU A 273 4.83 21.57 -1.34
C GLU A 273 3.44 21.31 -1.92
N GLN A 274 3.39 20.79 -3.14
CA GLN A 274 2.15 20.58 -3.88
C GLN A 274 1.70 19.14 -3.73
N ILE A 275 0.39 18.94 -3.55
CA ILE A 275 -0.17 17.59 -3.47
C ILE A 275 0.06 16.85 -4.77
N GLU A 276 0.10 17.54 -5.91
CA GLU A 276 0.30 16.97 -7.24
C GLU A 276 1.60 16.19 -7.35
N GLU A 277 2.65 16.63 -6.64
CA GLU A 277 3.98 16.04 -6.58
C GLU A 277 4.09 14.91 -5.55
N ALA A 278 3.09 14.73 -4.69
CA ALA A 278 3.08 13.71 -3.65
C ALA A 278 2.88 12.31 -4.24
N SER A 279 3.58 11.33 -3.66
CA SER A 279 3.29 9.92 -3.92
C SER A 279 2.00 9.51 -3.23
N LEU A 280 1.37 8.47 -3.77
CA LEU A 280 0.20 7.86 -3.14
C LEU A 280 0.66 6.71 -2.25
N PHE A 281 -0.05 6.53 -1.16
CA PHE A 281 0.19 5.48 -0.17
C PHE A 281 -1.11 4.74 0.09
N GLN A 282 -0.99 3.47 0.43
CA GLN A 282 -2.11 2.61 0.80
C GLN A 282 -1.75 1.77 2.03
N PHE A 283 -2.79 1.39 2.76
CA PHE A 283 -2.69 0.43 3.84
C PHE A 283 -3.38 -0.87 3.42
N VAL A 284 -2.84 -2.02 3.83
CA VAL A 284 -3.41 -3.37 3.59
C VAL A 284 -3.36 -4.12 4.92
N GLY A 285 -4.46 -4.77 5.33
CA GLY A 285 -4.64 -5.28 6.70
C GLY A 285 -4.69 -6.80 6.82
#